data_AF-A0A8H4EV13-F1
#
_entry.id   AF-A0A8H4EV13-F1
#
_cell.length_a   1.000
_cell.length_b   1.000
_cell.length_c   1.000
_cell.angle_alpha   90.00
_cell.angle_beta   90.00
_cell.angle_gamma   90.00
#
_symmetry.space_group_name_H-M   'P 1'
#
loop_
_entity.id
_entity.type
_entity.pdbx_description
1 polymer ?
#
loop_
_entity_poly.entity_id
_entity_poly.type
_entity_poly.pdbx_seq_one_letter_code
_entity_poly.pdbx_strand_id
1 'polypeptide(L)'
;METSSSEQSEIYDVFNGPGITNVSLGSHPLDEPRTELSRLPPVYSDQNKIKALNVRFMTHIQIGSFDEALVILHRILDMEPNELVSLFNRGMLNLLLDKNEEALLDLNRK
;
A
#
# COMPACT_ATOMS: atom_id res chain seq x y z
N MET A 1 -64.30 39.82 -4.51
CA MET A 1 -64.56 38.69 -3.60
C MET A 1 -63.49 37.66 -3.86
N GLU A 2 -62.47 37.42 -3.05
CA GLU A 2 -61.92 38.07 -1.87
C GLU A 2 -60.42 37.70 -1.91
N THR A 3 -59.57 38.72 -1.89
CA THR A 3 -58.11 38.61 -1.69
C THR A 3 -57.83 39.01 -0.24
N SER A 4 -57.40 38.05 0.57
CA SER A 4 -56.83 38.18 1.92
C SER A 4 -56.82 36.74 2.46
N SER A 5 -55.91 36.24 3.27
CA SER A 5 -54.84 36.77 4.08
C SER A 5 -54.03 35.51 4.41
N SER A 6 -52.74 35.46 4.09
CA SER A 6 -51.70 35.33 5.12
C SER A 6 -52.10 34.51 6.35
N GLU A 7 -51.54 33.30 6.46
CA GLU A 7 -51.16 32.58 7.71
C GLU A 7 -50.52 31.23 7.29
N GLN A 8 -49.20 31.20 7.04
CA GLN A 8 -48.16 30.65 7.93
C GLN A 8 -48.38 29.15 8.21
N SER A 9 -47.74 28.21 7.50
CA SER A 9 -46.40 27.67 7.77
C SER A 9 -46.03 27.65 9.26
N GLU A 10 -46.57 26.69 10.00
CA GLU A 10 -46.09 26.32 11.35
C GLU A 10 -45.80 24.82 11.42
N ILE A 11 -44.67 24.40 10.82
CA ILE A 11 -43.81 23.38 11.41
C ILE A 11 -42.36 23.79 11.11
N TYR A 12 -41.89 24.82 11.79
CA TYR A 12 -40.48 25.01 12.09
C TYR A 12 -40.42 25.52 13.52
N ASP A 13 -40.07 24.65 14.48
CA ASP A 13 -39.53 25.05 15.79
C ASP A 13 -38.98 23.84 16.56
N VAL A 14 -37.77 23.43 16.23
CA VAL A 14 -36.63 23.46 17.18
C VAL A 14 -35.41 23.81 16.33
N PHE A 15 -34.71 24.87 16.70
CA PHE A 15 -33.52 25.46 16.06
C PHE A 15 -33.76 26.60 15.05
N ASN A 16 -34.56 27.59 15.45
CA ASN A 16 -34.35 28.98 15.01
C ASN A 16 -33.41 29.68 16.01
N GLY A 17 -32.42 30.43 15.53
CA GLY A 17 -31.60 31.31 16.40
C GLY A 17 -32.42 32.53 16.89
N PRO A 18 -31.80 33.64 17.33
CA PRO A 18 -30.49 33.87 17.94
C PRO A 18 -30.66 34.54 19.32
N GLY A 19 -30.12 33.93 20.37
CA GLY A 19 -30.14 34.52 21.71
C GLY A 19 -29.21 33.77 22.64
N ILE A 20 -27.95 34.22 22.68
CA ILE A 20 -26.97 34.07 23.77
C ILE A 20 -26.73 32.63 24.27
N THR A 21 -25.61 32.00 23.93
CA THR A 21 -24.38 32.19 24.71
C THR A 21 -23.13 32.13 23.82
N ASN A 22 -22.43 33.26 23.73
CA ASN A 22 -20.98 33.22 23.54
C ASN A 22 -20.35 32.87 24.89
N VAL A 23 -19.40 31.93 24.93
CA VAL A 23 -18.07 32.05 25.60
C VAL A 23 -17.32 30.69 25.51
N SER A 24 -16.31 30.65 24.63
CA SER A 24 -14.96 30.01 24.73
C SER A 24 -14.81 28.66 25.46
N LEU A 25 -14.25 27.59 24.87
CA LEU A 25 -12.90 27.45 24.28
C LEU A 25 -12.79 26.14 23.47
N GLY A 26 -12.09 26.18 22.32
CA GLY A 26 -11.51 24.99 21.69
C GLY A 26 -11.88 24.80 20.23
N SER A 27 -11.22 25.53 19.34
CA SER A 27 -11.23 25.30 17.90
C SER A 27 -10.62 23.92 17.57
N HIS A 28 -11.44 22.89 17.49
CA HIS A 28 -11.10 21.62 16.84
C HIS A 28 -12.08 21.42 15.68
N PRO A 29 -11.66 21.60 14.42
CA PRO A 29 -12.49 21.22 13.28
C PRO A 29 -12.81 19.73 13.38
N LEU A 30 -14.08 19.39 13.17
CA LEU A 30 -14.53 18.02 12.91
C LEU A 30 -13.96 17.61 11.54
N ASP A 31 -12.73 17.11 11.53
CA ASP A 31 -12.10 16.57 10.33
C ASP A 31 -12.89 15.32 9.87
N GLU A 32 -13.36 15.36 8.64
CA GLU A 32 -14.04 14.27 7.95
C GLU A 32 -13.22 12.97 8.02
N PRO A 33 -13.84 11.77 8.05
CA PRO A 33 -13.14 10.49 8.01
C PRO A 33 -12.63 10.16 6.59
N ARG A 34 -12.01 11.13 5.90
CA ARG A 34 -11.41 10.95 4.58
C ARG A 34 -9.89 10.77 4.61
N THR A 35 -9.28 10.77 5.80
CA THR A 35 -7.82 10.93 5.95
C THR A 35 -7.13 9.75 6.62
N GLU A 36 -7.75 8.57 6.66
CA GLU A 36 -7.08 7.37 7.20
C GLU A 36 -6.65 6.39 6.10
N LEU A 37 -7.46 6.23 5.04
CA LEU A 37 -7.12 5.38 3.88
C LEU A 37 -6.03 5.97 2.97
N SER A 38 -5.91 7.30 2.91
CA SER A 38 -4.92 8.02 2.10
C SER A 38 -3.54 8.14 2.77
N ARG A 39 -3.43 7.71 4.04
CA ARG A 39 -2.18 7.71 4.84
C ARG A 39 -1.53 6.34 4.96
N LEU A 40 -2.19 5.27 4.52
CA LEU A 40 -1.57 3.96 4.48
C LEU A 40 -0.62 3.93 3.27
N PRO A 41 0.68 3.59 3.45
CA PRO A 41 1.50 3.24 2.30
C PRO A 41 0.77 2.13 1.54
N PRO A 42 0.81 2.11 0.20
CA PRO A 42 0.10 1.08 -0.55
C PRO A 42 0.64 -0.29 -0.14
N VAL A 43 -0.06 -0.96 0.79
CA VAL A 43 0.23 -2.33 1.26
C VAL A 43 0.17 -3.34 0.10
N TYR A 44 -0.27 -2.90 -1.08
CA TYR A 44 -0.54 -3.69 -2.27
C TYR A 44 0.46 -3.59 -3.43
N SER A 45 1.49 -2.71 -3.41
CA SER A 45 2.30 -2.48 -4.63
C SER A 45 3.48 -3.45 -4.81
N ASP A 46 4.19 -3.78 -3.73
CA ASP A 46 5.51 -4.40 -3.87
C ASP A 46 5.45 -5.93 -3.79
N GLN A 47 4.63 -6.49 -2.91
CA GLN A 47 4.46 -7.94 -2.79
C GLN A 47 3.87 -8.60 -4.06
N ASN A 48 2.91 -7.95 -4.71
CA ASN A 48 2.33 -8.48 -5.95
C ASN A 48 3.33 -8.44 -7.11
N LYS A 49 4.17 -7.40 -7.15
CA LYS A 49 5.26 -7.28 -8.10
C LYS A 49 6.31 -8.36 -7.88
N ILE A 50 6.67 -8.64 -6.62
CA ILE A 50 7.59 -9.74 -6.26
C ILE A 50 7.01 -11.10 -6.68
N LYS A 51 5.73 -11.36 -6.43
CA LYS A 51 5.05 -12.58 -6.90
C LYS A 51 5.12 -12.74 -8.42
N ALA A 52 4.84 -11.67 -9.17
CA ALA A 52 4.92 -11.69 -10.63
C ALA A 52 6.36 -11.95 -11.13
N LEU A 53 7.35 -11.34 -10.49
CA LEU A 53 8.76 -11.58 -10.80
C LEU A 53 9.18 -13.02 -10.47
N ASN A 54 8.69 -13.60 -9.37
CA ASN A 54 8.95 -15.00 -9.03
C ASN A 54 8.41 -15.97 -10.09
N VAL A 55 7.20 -15.74 -10.61
CA VAL A 55 6.67 -16.54 -11.73
C VAL A 55 7.56 -16.41 -12.97
N ARG A 56 7.99 -15.19 -13.30
CA ARG A 56 8.86 -14.94 -14.44
C ARG A 56 10.25 -15.59 -14.26
N PHE A 57 10.81 -15.52 -13.07
CA PHE A 57 12.06 -16.20 -12.69
C PHE A 57 11.94 -17.70 -12.97
N MET A 58 10.86 -18.34 -12.50
CA MET A 58 10.63 -19.77 -12.72
C MET A 58 10.56 -20.12 -14.22
N THR A 59 9.94 -19.27 -15.04
CA THR A 59 9.92 -19.45 -16.50
C THR A 59 11.33 -19.41 -17.09
N HIS A 60 12.17 -18.46 -16.67
CA HIS A 60 13.54 -18.37 -17.16
C HIS A 60 14.41 -19.56 -16.73
N ILE A 61 14.22 -20.07 -15.51
CA ILE A 61 14.86 -21.32 -15.05
C ILE A 61 14.46 -22.50 -15.95
N GLN A 62 13.16 -22.63 -16.27
CA GLN A 62 12.65 -23.73 -17.09
C GLN A 62 13.22 -23.74 -18.52
N ILE A 63 13.49 -22.57 -19.09
CA ILE A 63 14.06 -22.45 -20.44
C ILE A 63 15.60 -22.40 -20.45
N GLY A 64 16.25 -22.50 -19.28
CA GLY A 64 17.71 -22.46 -19.14
C GLY A 64 18.34 -21.07 -19.27
N SER A 65 17.53 -20.01 -19.22
CA SER A 65 17.99 -18.60 -19.27
C SER A 65 18.45 -18.12 -17.89
N PHE A 66 19.62 -18.60 -17.45
CA PHE A 66 20.12 -18.35 -16.10
C PHE A 66 20.54 -16.89 -15.85
N ASP A 67 21.07 -16.19 -16.86
CA ASP A 67 21.47 -14.79 -16.71
C ASP A 67 20.25 -13.87 -16.46
N GLU A 68 19.17 -14.07 -17.22
CA GLU A 68 17.92 -13.35 -17.01
C GLU A 68 17.28 -13.70 -15.66
N ALA A 69 17.38 -14.97 -15.24
CA ALA A 69 16.91 -15.40 -13.93
C ALA A 69 17.66 -14.69 -12.79
N LEU A 70 18.99 -14.54 -12.90
CA LEU A 70 19.79 -13.75 -11.96
C LEU A 70 19.36 -12.28 -11.92
N VAL A 71 19.15 -11.65 -13.07
CA VAL A 71 18.70 -10.25 -13.15
C VAL A 71 17.35 -10.07 -12.44
N ILE A 72 16.43 -11.02 -12.58
CA ILE A 72 15.14 -10.98 -11.90
C ILE A 72 15.31 -11.07 -10.38
N LEU A 73 16.16 -11.98 -9.90
CA LEU A 73 16.42 -12.12 -8.46
C LEU A 73 17.09 -10.87 -7.87
N HIS A 74 18.01 -10.23 -8.60
CA HIS A 74 18.55 -8.93 -8.21
C HIS A 74 17.45 -7.88 -8.05
N ARG A 75 16.52 -7.78 -9.00
CA ARG A 75 15.40 -6.84 -8.91
C ARG A 75 14.49 -7.12 -7.71
N ILE A 76 14.26 -8.39 -7.36
CA ILE A 76 13.48 -8.72 -6.17
C ILE A 76 14.22 -8.26 -4.91
N LEU A 77 15.52 -8.55 -4.82
CA LEU A 77 16.35 -8.18 -3.68
C LEU A 77 16.63 -6.67 -3.59
N ASP A 78 16.53 -5.91 -4.69
CA ASP A 78 16.57 -4.44 -4.65
C ASP A 78 15.29 -3.87 -4.00
N MET A 79 14.16 -4.57 -4.09
CA MET A 79 12.89 -4.19 -3.47
C MET A 79 12.79 -4.70 -2.03
N GLU A 80 13.13 -5.97 -1.81
CA GLU A 80 13.15 -6.63 -0.50
C GLU A 80 14.50 -7.33 -0.28
N PRO A 81 15.51 -6.63 0.28
CA PRO A 81 16.88 -7.13 0.41
C PRO A 81 17.06 -8.40 1.24
N ASN A 82 16.07 -8.72 2.07
CA ASN A 82 16.08 -9.87 2.96
C ASN A 82 14.93 -10.85 2.63
N GLU A 83 14.40 -10.81 1.39
CA GLU A 83 13.43 -11.80 0.93
C GLU A 83 14.10 -13.17 0.83
N LEU A 84 13.79 -14.03 1.80
CA LEU A 84 14.48 -15.29 2.02
C LEU A 84 14.42 -16.23 0.82
N VAL A 85 13.29 -16.25 0.10
CA VAL A 85 13.11 -17.14 -1.07
C VAL A 85 14.03 -16.72 -2.20
N SER A 86 14.20 -15.43 -2.45
CA SER A 86 15.05 -14.89 -3.51
C SER A 86 16.53 -15.01 -3.17
N LEU A 87 16.91 -14.83 -1.90
CA LEU A 87 18.28 -15.11 -1.44
C LEU A 87 18.62 -16.59 -1.64
N PHE A 88 17.71 -17.49 -1.24
CA PHE A 88 17.89 -18.92 -1.44
C PHE A 88 17.98 -19.27 -2.93
N ASN A 89 17.07 -18.76 -3.76
CA ASN A 89 17.05 -19.01 -5.20
C ASN A 89 18.31 -18.48 -5.89
N ARG A 90 18.82 -17.30 -5.50
CA ARG A 90 20.06 -16.75 -6.04
C ARG A 90 21.27 -17.58 -5.61
N GLY A 91 21.30 -18.02 -4.36
CA GLY A 91 22.30 -18.95 -3.86
C GLY A 91 22.33 -20.25 -4.65
N MET A 92 21.17 -20.90 -4.84
CA MET A 92 21.04 -22.12 -5.62
C MET A 92 21.44 -21.93 -7.09
N LEU A 93 21.05 -20.81 -7.71
CA LEU A 93 21.42 -20.50 -9.08
C LEU A 93 22.92 -20.25 -9.23
N ASN A 94 23.55 -19.60 -8.25
CA ASN A 94 25.00 -19.43 -8.21
C ASN A 94 25.72 -20.78 -8.06
N LEU A 95 25.21 -21.72 -7.26
CA LEU A 95 25.74 -23.09 -7.21
C LEU A 95 25.66 -23.80 -8.56
N LEU A 96 24.55 -23.65 -9.29
CA LEU A 96 24.39 -24.22 -10.64
C LEU A 96 25.36 -23.62 -11.67
N LEU A 97 25.86 -22.41 -11.42
CA LEU A 97 26.81 -21.69 -12.26
C LEU A 97 28.25 -21.82 -11.76
N ASP A 98 28.53 -22.75 -10.84
CA ASP A 98 29.82 -22.96 -10.17
C ASP A 98 30.37 -21.72 -9.41
N LYS A 99 29.49 -20.78 -9.05
CA LYS A 99 29.78 -19.57 -8.26
C LYS A 99 29.57 -19.81 -6.77
N ASN A 100 30.41 -20.68 -6.21
CA ASN A 100 30.23 -21.19 -4.85
C ASN A 100 30.39 -20.11 -3.76
N GLU A 101 31.27 -19.13 -3.96
CA GLU A 101 31.51 -18.06 -2.98
C GLU A 101 30.30 -17.14 -2.85
N GLU A 102 29.74 -16.72 -3.98
CA GLU A 102 28.53 -15.89 -4.04
C GLU A 102 27.32 -16.64 -3.49
N ALA A 103 27.22 -17.94 -3.78
CA ALA A 103 26.17 -18.77 -3.20
C ALA A 103 26.25 -18.83 -1.67
N LEU A 104 27.44 -19.00 -1.11
CA LEU A 104 27.64 -19.01 0.34
C LEU A 104 27.26 -17.68 0.99
N LEU A 105 27.58 -16.55 0.35
CA LEU A 105 27.19 -15.23 0.86
C LEU A 105 25.68 -15.08 0.95
N ASP A 106 24.96 -15.51 -0.09
CA ASP A 106 23.50 -15.43 -0.13
C ASP A 106 22.82 -16.37 0.87
N LEU A 107 23.32 -17.62 0.98
CA LEU A 107 22.74 -18.64 1.86
C LEU A 107 23.03 -18.42 3.35
N ASN A 108 24.05 -17.62 3.69
CA ASN A 108 24.39 -17.28 5.08
C ASN A 108 23.71 -16.01 5.59
N ARG A 109 22.98 -15.30 4.74
CA ARG A 109 22.26 -14.08 5.10
C ARG A 109 21.03 -14.46 5.95
N LYS A 110 20.89 -13.83 7.13
CA LYS A 110 19.84 -14.08 8.12
C LYS A 110 18.79 -12.98 8.15
#